data_AF-A0A4Q1CFB9-F1
#
_entry.id   AF-A0A4Q1CFB9-F1
#
_cell.length_a   1.000
_cell.length_b   1.000
_cell.length_c   1.000
_cell.angle_alpha   90.00
_cell.angle_beta   90.00
_cell.angle_gamma   90.00
#
_symmetry.space_group_name_H-M   'P 1'
#
loop_
_entity.id
_entity.type
_entity.pdbx_description
1 polymer ?
#
loop_
_entity_poly.entity_id
_entity_poly.type
_entity_poly.pdbx_seq_one_letter_code
_entity_poly.pdbx_strand_id
1 'polypeptide(L)'
;MAQKQLSEMSEEELKKNIKMMTVAVSVILVSILIMAVSAVYTYTKKGFTATTILPVVFLPIALMNIMNLKKIKAELASRKK
;
A
#
# COMPACT_ATOMS: atom_id res chain seq x y z
N MET A 1 7.51 20.81 1.57
CA MET A 1 7.28 20.10 2.85
C MET A 1 8.44 19.14 3.03
N ALA A 2 9.41 19.45 3.89
CA ALA A 2 10.51 18.53 4.15
C ALA A 2 9.95 17.27 4.80
N GLN A 3 10.18 16.11 4.19
CA GLN A 3 9.76 14.83 4.74
C GLN A 3 10.57 14.60 6.02
N LYS A 4 9.96 14.88 7.18
CA LYS A 4 10.55 14.64 8.50
C LYS A 4 11.09 13.22 8.52
N GLN A 5 12.37 13.04 8.86
CA GLN A 5 12.96 11.70 8.83
C GLN A 5 12.23 10.82 9.85
N LEU A 6 12.06 9.53 9.58
CA LEU A 6 11.36 8.62 10.50
C LEU A 6 11.98 8.67 11.91
N SER A 7 13.30 8.92 11.99
CA SER A 7 14.08 9.14 13.21
C SER A 7 13.62 10.36 14.03
N GLU A 8 13.08 11.39 13.41
CA GLU A 8 12.71 12.67 14.04
C GLU A 8 11.24 12.70 14.53
N MET A 9 10.46 11.67 14.22
CA MET A 9 9.06 11.56 14.65
C MET A 9 8.96 11.00 16.07
N SER A 10 7.99 11.47 16.86
CA SER A 10 7.71 10.88 18.18
C SER A 10 7.10 9.48 18.04
N GLU A 11 7.14 8.67 19.11
CA GLU A 11 6.51 7.33 19.09
C GLU A 11 5.01 7.38 18.79
N GLU A 12 4.32 8.42 19.27
CA GLU A 12 2.90 8.62 19.02
C GLU A 12 2.63 8.97 17.56
N GLU A 13 3.46 9.85 16.98
CA GLU A 13 3.42 10.18 15.56
C GLU A 13 3.69 8.95 14.69
N LEU A 14 4.64 8.09 15.08
CA LEU A 14 4.92 6.82 14.40
C LEU A 14 3.73 5.87 14.46
N LYS A 15 3.14 5.67 15.65
CA LYS A 15 1.96 4.79 15.83
C LYS A 15 0.77 5.26 15.01
N LYS A 16 0.52 6.58 14.98
CA LYS A 16 -0.55 7.18 14.17
C LYS A 16 -0.30 6.97 12.67
N ASN A 17 0.94 7.15 12.22
CA ASN A 17 1.33 6.89 10.82
C ASN A 17 1.18 5.41 10.46
N ILE A 18 1.61 4.48 11.31
CA ILE A 18 1.43 3.04 11.09
C ILE A 18 -0.05 2.70 10.92
N LYS A 19 -0.94 3.22 11.78
CA LYS A 19 -2.38 2.96 11.69
C LYS A 19 -2.96 3.48 10.37
N MET A 20 -2.66 4.74 10.03
CA MET A 20 -3.13 5.36 8.79
C MET A 20 -2.63 4.62 7.55
N MET A 21 -1.34 4.29 7.54
CA MET A 21 -0.71 3.64 6.38
C MET A 21 -1.11 2.16 6.27
N THR A 22 -1.44 1.49 7.38
CA THR A 22 -2.07 0.16 7.37
C THR A 22 -3.45 0.22 6.71
N VAL A 23 -4.28 1.21 7.07
CA VAL A 23 -5.60 1.40 6.43
C VAL A 23 -5.44 1.67 4.93
N ALA A 24 -4.52 2.57 4.55
CA ALA A 24 -4.26 2.88 3.15
C ALA A 24 -3.81 1.64 2.35
N VAL A 25 -2.86 0.85 2.87
CA VAL A 25 -2.42 -0.40 2.26
C VAL A 25 -3.58 -1.37 2.10
N SER A 26 -4.42 -1.53 3.13
CA SER A 26 -5.60 -2.40 3.05
C SER A 26 -6.57 -1.96 1.96
N VAL A 27 -6.87 -0.67 1.85
CA VAL A 27 -7.76 -0.13 0.81
C VAL A 27 -7.18 -0.35 -0.59
N ILE A 28 -5.88 -0.15 -0.78
CA ILE A 28 -5.20 -0.41 -2.05
C ILE A 28 -5.32 -1.90 -2.43
N LEU A 29 -5.06 -2.81 -1.49
CA LEU A 29 -5.14 -4.25 -1.75
C LEU A 29 -6.57 -4.69 -2.07
N VAL A 30 -7.57 -4.20 -1.34
CA VAL A 30 -8.99 -4.48 -1.62
C VAL A 30 -9.38 -3.93 -3.00
N SER A 31 -8.93 -2.73 -3.34
CA SER A 31 -9.18 -2.14 -4.66
C SER A 31 -8.57 -2.98 -5.78
N ILE A 32 -7.32 -3.43 -5.62
CA ILE A 32 -6.66 -4.32 -6.59
C ILE A 32 -7.43 -5.64 -6.76
N LEU A 33 -7.95 -6.22 -5.68
CA LEU A 33 -8.78 -7.44 -5.75
C LEU A 33 -10.07 -7.20 -6.54
N ILE A 34 -10.79 -6.11 -6.25
CA ILE A 34 -12.01 -5.75 -6.99
C ILE A 34 -11.70 -5.52 -8.47
N MET A 35 -10.59 -4.84 -8.76
CA MET A 35 -10.12 -4.61 -10.12
C MET A 35 -9.74 -5.93 -10.81
N ALA A 36 -9.10 -6.87 -10.13
CA ALA A 36 -8.75 -8.17 -10.69
C ALA A 36 -10.00 -8.98 -11.08
N VAL A 37 -11.02 -9.02 -10.21
CA VAL A 37 -12.31 -9.68 -10.52
C VAL A 37 -12.98 -9.01 -11.72
N SER A 38 -13.01 -7.69 -11.75
CA SER A 38 -13.59 -6.90 -12.85
C SER A 38 -12.82 -7.08 -14.15
N ALA A 39 -11.49 -7.20 -14.08
CA ALA A 39 -10.61 -7.45 -15.21
C ALA A 39 -10.87 -8.83 -15.81
N VAL A 40 -10.99 -9.88 -14.99
CA VAL A 40 -11.32 -11.23 -15.47
C VAL A 40 -12.68 -11.25 -16.18
N TYR A 41 -13.70 -10.63 -15.58
CA TYR A 41 -15.02 -10.51 -16.21
C TYR A 41 -15.00 -9.72 -17.53
N THR A 42 -14.21 -8.64 -17.58
CA THR A 42 -14.08 -7.83 -18.80
C THR A 42 -13.32 -8.59 -19.88
N TYR A 43 -12.29 -9.33 -19.49
CA TYR A 43 -11.46 -10.13 -20.39
C TYR A 43 -12.26 -11.20 -21.11
N THR A 44 -13.19 -11.87 -20.41
CA THR A 44 -14.05 -12.89 -21.04
C THR A 44 -15.01 -12.31 -22.08
N LYS A 45 -15.36 -11.02 -21.99
CA LYS A 45 -16.30 -10.35 -22.91
C LYS A 45 -15.62 -9.57 -24.03
N LYS A 46 -14.51 -8.90 -23.74
CA LYS A 46 -13.85 -7.93 -24.63
C LYS A 46 -12.38 -8.26 -24.92
N GLY A 47 -11.86 -9.35 -24.37
CA GLY A 47 -10.43 -9.67 -24.44
C GLY A 47 -9.58 -8.67 -23.67
N PHE A 48 -8.32 -8.54 -24.08
CA PHE A 48 -7.37 -7.63 -23.46
C PHE A 48 -7.74 -6.16 -23.73
N THR A 49 -7.86 -5.38 -22.66
CA THR A 49 -8.09 -3.92 -22.72
C THR A 49 -7.20 -3.19 -21.73
N ALA A 50 -7.14 -1.86 -21.85
CA ALA A 50 -6.40 -1.00 -20.91
C ALA A 50 -6.83 -1.20 -19.45
N THR A 51 -8.09 -1.51 -19.17
CA THR A 51 -8.58 -1.73 -17.79
C THR A 51 -8.20 -3.10 -17.23
N THR A 52 -8.03 -4.10 -18.10
CA THR A 52 -7.68 -5.46 -17.67
C THR A 52 -6.26 -5.61 -17.17
N ILE A 53 -5.33 -4.74 -17.58
CA ILE A 53 -3.93 -4.75 -17.12
C ILE A 53 -3.70 -3.92 -15.86
N LEU A 54 -4.64 -3.03 -15.50
CA LEU A 54 -4.50 -2.14 -14.34
C LEU A 54 -4.16 -2.87 -13.03
N PRO A 55 -4.79 -4.01 -12.66
CA PRO A 55 -4.44 -4.71 -11.42
C PRO A 55 -2.94 -5.02 -11.32
N VAL A 56 -2.31 -5.40 -12.44
CA VAL A 56 -0.88 -5.72 -12.52
C VAL A 56 -0.03 -4.45 -12.41
N VAL A 57 -0.44 -3.37 -13.07
CA VAL A 57 0.25 -2.06 -13.04
C VAL A 57 0.30 -1.48 -11.62
N PHE A 58 -0.71 -1.74 -10.79
CA PHE A 58 -0.75 -1.24 -9.41
C PHE A 58 0.03 -2.11 -8.41
N LEU A 59 0.50 -3.31 -8.78
CA LEU A 59 1.26 -4.18 -7.87
C LEU A 59 2.55 -3.54 -7.34
N PRO A 60 3.42 -2.90 -8.16
CA PRO A 60 4.64 -2.27 -7.66
C PRO A 60 4.35 -1.19 -6.62
N ILE A 61 3.28 -0.41 -6.82
CA ILE A 61 2.84 0.63 -5.89
C ILE A 61 2.36 0.01 -4.58
N ALA A 62 1.56 -1.06 -4.64
CA ALA A 62 1.12 -1.77 -3.44
C ALA A 62 2.32 -2.34 -2.65
N LEU A 63 3.28 -2.98 -3.34
CA LEU A 63 4.49 -3.50 -2.73
C LEU A 63 5.33 -2.40 -2.08
N MET A 64 5.51 -1.26 -2.76
CA MET A 64 6.24 -0.12 -2.21
C MET A 64 5.61 0.39 -0.90
N ASN A 65 4.28 0.50 -0.85
CA ASN A 65 3.57 0.93 0.35
C ASN A 65 3.70 -0.10 1.50
N ILE A 66 3.65 -1.40 1.19
CA ILE A 66 3.89 -2.47 2.17
C ILE A 66 5.32 -2.40 2.71
N MET A 67 6.32 -2.20 1.86
CA MET A 67 7.72 -2.06 2.26
C MET A 67 7.93 -0.84 3.15
N ASN A 68 7.34 0.31 2.79
CA ASN A 68 7.37 1.50 3.63
C ASN A 68 6.73 1.23 5.00
N LEU A 69 5.61 0.50 5.05
CA LEU A 69 4.94 0.17 6.31
C LEU A 69 5.81 -0.71 7.21
N LYS A 70 6.54 -1.66 6.60
CA LYS A 70 7.52 -2.48 7.33
C LYS A 70 8.65 -1.63 7.89
N LYS A 71 9.17 -0.65 7.14
CA LYS A 71 10.22 0.27 7.61
C LYS A 71 9.77 1.08 8.84
N ILE A 72 8.57 1.66 8.80
CA ILE A 72 8.04 2.44 9.93
C ILE A 72 7.80 1.55 11.16
N LYS A 73 7.29 0.31 10.96
CA LYS A 73 7.12 -0.65 12.06
C LYS A 73 8.46 -1.09 12.67
N ALA A 74 9.49 -1.30 11.85
CA ALA A 74 10.82 -1.66 12.31
C ALA A 74 11.47 -0.54 13.14
N GLU A 75 11.29 0.72 12.73
CA GLU A 75 11.74 1.91 13.48
C GLU A 75 11.03 2.04 14.84
N LEU A 76 9.72 1.74 14.92
CA LEU A 76 9.03 1.73 16.22
C LEU A 76 9.57 0.61 17.13
N ALA A 77 9.91 -0.54 16.55
CA ALA A 77 10.39 -1.70 17.29
C ALA A 77 11.83 -1.51 17.80
N SER A 78 12.71 -0.84 17.03
CA SER A 78 14.08 -0.55 17.47
C SER A 78 14.15 0.38 18.67
N ARG A 79 13.15 1.26 18.86
CA ARG A 79 13.05 2.17 20.01
C ARG A 79 12.52 1.52 21.29
N LYS A 80 11.89 0.35 21.16
CA LYS A 80 11.39 -0.45 22.29
C LYS A 80 12.42 -1.48 22.78
N LYS A 81 13.57 -1.59 22.14
CA LYS A 81 14.73 -2.37 22.61
C LYS A 81 15.62 -1.49 23.47
#